data_AF-A0A5J4Q6X4-F1
#
_entry.id   AF-A0A5J4Q6X4-F1
#
_cell.length_a   1.000
_cell.length_b   1.000
_cell.length_c   1.000
_cell.angle_alpha   90.00
_cell.angle_beta   90.00
_cell.angle_gamma   90.00
#
_symmetry.space_group_name_H-M   'P 1'
#
loop_
_entity.id
_entity.type
_entity.pdbx_description
1 polymer ?
#
loop_
_entity_poly.entity_id
_entity_poly.type
_entity_poly.pdbx_seq_one_letter_code
_entity_poly.pdbx_strand_id
1 'polypeptide(L)'
;MPRRKKYTLSAKELPIYEMIVEELSKNPELVANYDMATIEISILKTIEPFIKNIDAVISHFECYLAKNKKNIPVFSGEEIINRILLAKMLGISRQTLTDWIRKGFITPVKSKRVSNIETFSTKAVLKQLKRYQAEHAGK
;
A
#
# COMPACT_ATOMS: atom_id res chain seq x y z
N MET A 1 -3.65 -14.00 1.49
CA MET A 1 -4.27 -12.66 1.69
C MET A 1 -5.77 -12.83 1.79
N PRO A 2 -6.49 -12.12 2.69
CA PRO A 2 -7.94 -12.20 2.75
C PRO A 2 -8.55 -11.77 1.42
N ARG A 3 -9.46 -12.57 0.85
CA ARG A 3 -10.18 -12.20 -0.37
C ARG A 3 -11.03 -10.98 -0.07
N ARG A 4 -10.89 -9.92 -0.89
CA ARG A 4 -11.76 -8.74 -0.78
C ARG A 4 -13.20 -9.19 -1.01
N LYS A 5 -14.14 -8.66 -0.23
CA LYS A 5 -15.56 -8.86 -0.51
C LYS A 5 -15.84 -8.38 -1.93
N LYS A 6 -16.45 -9.24 -2.74
CA LYS A 6 -16.80 -9.00 -4.13
C LYS A 6 -18.33 -8.83 -4.17
N TYR A 7 -18.79 -7.75 -4.77
CA TYR A 7 -20.18 -7.63 -5.19
C TYR A 7 -20.26 -8.11 -6.63
N THR A 8 -21.19 -9.03 -6.92
CA THR A 8 -21.43 -9.60 -8.24
C THR A 8 -22.88 -9.36 -8.60
N LEU A 9 -23.12 -8.94 -9.84
CA LEU A 9 -24.45 -8.81 -10.41
C LEU A 9 -24.42 -9.33 -11.85
N SER A 10 -25.56 -9.86 -12.31
CA SER A 10 -25.69 -10.29 -13.70
C SER A 10 -25.84 -9.07 -14.59
N ALA A 11 -25.02 -8.95 -15.66
CA ALA A 11 -25.14 -7.82 -16.58
C ALA A 11 -26.51 -7.76 -17.26
N LYS A 12 -27.20 -8.91 -17.39
CA LYS A 12 -28.57 -9.02 -17.92
C LYS A 12 -29.60 -8.21 -17.14
N GLU A 13 -29.36 -7.98 -15.86
CA GLU A 13 -30.26 -7.21 -15.00
C GLU A 13 -30.12 -5.70 -15.22
N LEU A 14 -29.13 -5.26 -16.01
CA LEU A 14 -28.88 -3.85 -16.28
C LEU A 14 -29.44 -3.41 -17.64
N PRO A 15 -29.96 -2.18 -17.76
CA PRO A 15 -30.40 -1.61 -19.04
C PRO A 15 -29.33 -1.53 -20.13
N ILE A 16 -28.05 -1.61 -19.75
CA ILE A 16 -26.89 -1.53 -20.65
C ILE A 16 -26.45 -2.88 -21.23
N TYR A 17 -27.16 -3.97 -20.91
CA TYR A 17 -26.77 -5.32 -21.32
C TYR A 17 -26.54 -5.46 -22.83
N GLU A 18 -27.49 -5.00 -23.65
CA GLU A 18 -27.41 -5.10 -25.10
C GLU A 18 -26.17 -4.38 -25.66
N MET A 19 -25.84 -3.21 -25.12
CA MET A 19 -24.65 -2.45 -25.50
C MET A 19 -23.36 -3.19 -25.14
N ILE A 20 -23.33 -3.86 -23.98
CA ILE A 20 -22.18 -4.67 -23.56
C ILE A 20 -22.02 -5.86 -24.50
N VAL A 21 -23.11 -6.55 -24.86
CA VAL A 21 -23.08 -7.69 -25.79
C VAL A 21 -22.62 -7.24 -27.18
N GLU A 22 -23.10 -6.11 -27.69
CA GLU A 22 -22.70 -5.55 -28.98
C GLU A 22 -21.19 -5.28 -29.03
N GLU A 23 -20.62 -4.65 -27.99
CA GLU A 23 -19.18 -4.38 -27.92
C GLU A 23 -18.34 -5.66 -27.80
N LEU A 24 -18.75 -6.61 -26.97
CA LEU A 24 -18.04 -7.88 -26.80
C LEU A 24 -18.14 -8.76 -28.06
N SER A 25 -19.21 -8.64 -28.83
CA SER A 25 -19.43 -9.39 -30.07
C SER A 25 -18.48 -8.97 -31.21
N LYS A 26 -17.82 -7.81 -31.09
CA LYS A 26 -16.76 -7.40 -32.02
C LYS A 26 -15.50 -8.26 -31.88
N ASN A 27 -15.36 -9.00 -30.78
CA ASN A 27 -14.25 -9.93 -30.58
C ASN A 27 -14.62 -11.35 -31.06
N PRO A 28 -14.04 -11.85 -32.16
CA PRO A 28 -14.37 -13.16 -32.74
C PRO A 28 -14.11 -14.33 -31.78
N GLU A 29 -13.12 -14.21 -30.89
CA GLU A 29 -12.77 -15.25 -29.92
C GLU A 29 -13.88 -15.45 -28.88
N LEU A 30 -14.48 -14.34 -28.43
CA LEU A 30 -15.56 -14.36 -27.44
C LEU A 30 -16.84 -14.94 -28.04
N VAL A 31 -17.19 -14.53 -29.27
CA VAL A 31 -18.39 -15.02 -29.97
C VAL A 31 -18.32 -16.51 -30.29
N ALA A 32 -17.14 -17.02 -30.65
CA ALA A 32 -16.98 -18.42 -31.05
C ALA A 32 -16.97 -19.39 -29.86
N ASN A 33 -16.51 -18.95 -28.67
CA ASN A 33 -16.16 -19.87 -27.59
C ASN A 33 -16.79 -19.55 -26.22
N TYR A 34 -17.50 -18.43 -26.07
CA TYR A 34 -18.01 -17.98 -24.77
C TYR A 34 -19.51 -17.65 -24.82
N ASP A 35 -20.20 -17.92 -23.70
CA ASP A 35 -21.63 -17.64 -23.56
C ASP A 35 -21.87 -16.20 -23.06
N MET A 36 -22.28 -15.32 -23.98
CA MET A 36 -22.64 -13.93 -23.69
C MET A 36 -23.81 -13.80 -22.71
N ALA A 37 -24.60 -14.86 -22.52
CA ALA A 37 -25.69 -14.88 -21.57
C ALA A 37 -25.23 -14.99 -20.10
N THR A 38 -23.93 -15.22 -19.85
CA THR A 38 -23.37 -15.41 -18.50
C THR A 38 -22.52 -14.23 -18.01
N ILE A 39 -22.59 -13.08 -18.68
CA ILE A 39 -21.78 -11.91 -18.31
C ILE A 39 -22.10 -11.45 -16.88
N GLU A 40 -21.09 -11.48 -16.01
CA GLU A 40 -21.15 -10.95 -14.66
C GLU A 40 -20.32 -9.67 -14.55
N ILE A 41 -20.91 -8.64 -13.95
CA ILE A 41 -20.17 -7.45 -13.54
C ILE A 41 -19.80 -7.61 -12.08
N SER A 42 -18.54 -7.32 -11.76
CA SER A 42 -18.08 -7.41 -10.39
C SER A 42 -17.33 -6.19 -9.92
N ILE A 43 -17.65 -5.79 -8.69
CA ILE A 43 -17.06 -4.63 -8.02
C ILE A 43 -16.42 -5.14 -6.73
N LEU A 44 -15.13 -4.87 -6.57
CA LEU A 44 -14.43 -5.19 -5.33
C LEU A 44 -14.71 -4.12 -4.28
N LYS A 45 -15.02 -4.54 -3.05
CA LYS A 45 -15.14 -3.60 -1.93
C LYS A 45 -13.83 -2.82 -1.77
N THR A 46 -13.93 -1.49 -1.79
CA THR A 46 -12.82 -0.62 -1.41
C THR A 46 -12.47 -0.88 0.04
N ILE A 47 -11.23 -1.28 0.28
CA ILE A 47 -10.68 -1.40 1.63
C ILE A 47 -9.75 -0.20 1.77
N GLU A 48 -10.09 0.73 2.66
CA GLU A 48 -9.16 1.76 3.08
C GLU A 48 -7.92 1.06 3.65
N PRO A 49 -6.73 1.31 3.08
CA PRO A 49 -5.54 0.74 3.65
C PRO A 49 -5.39 1.27 5.09
N PHE A 50 -5.07 0.39 6.03
CA PHE A 50 -4.74 0.81 7.39
C PHE A 50 -3.45 0.18 7.92
N ILE A 51 -2.82 0.85 8.89
CA ILE A 51 -1.70 0.30 9.67
C ILE A 51 -2.27 -0.38 10.92
N LYS A 52 -2.08 -1.69 11.02
CA LYS A 52 -2.45 -2.45 12.23
C LYS A 52 -1.48 -2.11 13.38
N ASN A 53 -2.02 -1.87 14.57
CA ASN A 53 -1.26 -1.61 15.80
C ASN A 53 -0.24 -0.47 15.65
N ILE A 54 -0.68 0.67 15.12
CA ILE A 54 0.18 1.83 14.89
C ILE A 54 0.91 2.28 16.17
N ASP A 55 0.27 2.21 17.33
CA ASP A 55 0.87 2.58 18.62
C ASP A 55 2.10 1.72 18.93
N ALA A 56 1.96 0.40 18.78
CA ALA A 56 3.06 -0.54 19.02
C ALA A 56 4.24 -0.31 18.06
N VAL A 57 3.95 0.03 16.80
CA VAL A 57 4.97 0.36 15.80
C VAL A 57 5.71 1.64 16.19
N ILE A 58 4.97 2.69 16.58
CA ILE A 58 5.57 3.97 17.02
C ILE A 58 6.43 3.76 18.26
N SER A 59 5.92 3.06 19.28
CA SER A 59 6.68 2.78 20.51
C SER A 59 7.93 1.95 20.22
N HIS A 60 7.83 0.92 19.38
CA HIS A 60 8.99 0.12 18.97
C HIS A 60 10.04 0.99 18.26
N PHE A 61 9.59 1.84 17.33
CA PHE A 61 10.48 2.71 16.57
C PHE A 61 11.18 3.73 17.48
N GLU A 62 10.46 4.38 18.39
CA GLU A 62 11.04 5.31 19.37
C GLU A 62 12.05 4.61 20.30
N CYS A 63 11.72 3.42 20.80
CA CYS A 63 12.66 2.61 21.59
C CYS A 63 13.91 2.22 20.78
N TYR A 64 13.75 1.85 19.51
CA TYR A 64 14.88 1.53 18.64
C TYR A 64 15.79 2.76 18.46
N LEU A 65 15.20 3.91 18.16
CA LEU A 65 15.93 5.17 18.00
C LEU A 65 16.67 5.54 19.29
N ALA A 66 16.05 5.39 20.45
CA ALA A 66 16.67 5.68 21.74
C ALA A 66 17.89 4.79 22.03
N LYS A 67 17.79 3.48 21.75
CA LYS A 67 18.86 2.51 21.98
C LYS A 67 20.00 2.60 20.96
N ASN A 68 19.70 2.99 19.71
CA ASN A 68 20.64 2.90 18.59
C ASN A 68 21.10 4.26 18.05
N LYS A 69 20.95 5.36 18.81
CA LYS A 69 21.26 6.74 18.34
C LYS A 69 22.62 6.86 17.62
N LYS A 70 23.65 6.16 18.10
CA LYS A 70 25.01 6.20 17.53
C LYS A 70 25.23 5.28 16.33
N ASN A 71 24.32 4.33 16.11
CA ASN A 71 24.45 3.25 15.13
C ASN A 71 23.55 3.45 13.91
N ILE A 72 22.82 4.58 13.84
CA ILE A 72 22.05 4.93 12.64
C ILE A 72 23.04 5.38 11.58
N PRO A 73 23.05 4.77 10.38
CA PRO A 73 23.98 5.12 9.32
C PRO A 73 23.71 6.55 8.85
N VAL A 74 24.72 7.41 9.01
CA VAL A 74 24.69 8.81 8.56
C VAL A 74 25.87 9.04 7.63
N PHE A 75 25.60 9.61 6.46
CA PHE A 75 26.61 10.01 5.48
C PHE A 75 26.46 11.50 5.18
N SER A 76 27.52 12.28 5.42
CA SER A 76 27.53 13.73 5.16
C SER A 76 26.32 14.47 5.77
N GLY A 77 25.94 14.09 7.00
CA GLY A 77 24.81 14.64 7.75
C GLY A 77 23.42 14.15 7.34
N GLU A 78 23.32 13.24 6.36
CA GLU A 78 22.08 12.63 5.91
C GLU A 78 21.97 11.19 6.41
N GLU A 79 20.81 10.81 6.98
CA GLU A 79 20.53 9.42 7.33
C GLU A 79 20.40 8.58 6.05
N ILE A 80 21.21 7.53 5.92
CA ILE A 80 21.19 6.60 4.78
C ILE A 80 20.58 5.28 5.23
N ILE A 81 19.25 5.29 5.33
CA ILE A 81 18.45 4.16 5.78
C ILE A 81 17.84 3.50 4.54
N ASN A 82 18.19 2.24 4.30
CA ASN A 82 17.55 1.45 3.25
C ASN A 82 16.25 0.79 3.77
N ARG A 83 15.47 0.20 2.87
CA ARG A 83 14.19 -0.45 3.20
C ARG A 83 14.35 -1.61 4.20
N ILE A 84 15.46 -2.35 4.13
CA ILE A 84 15.72 -3.49 5.01
C ILE A 84 15.92 -3.00 6.45
N LEU A 85 16.76 -1.98 6.62
CA LEU A 85 17.04 -1.37 7.90
C LEU A 85 15.78 -0.72 8.46
N LEU A 86 15.04 0.07 7.66
CA LEU A 86 13.82 0.70 8.13
C LEU A 86 12.79 -0.32 8.64
N ALA A 87 12.59 -1.43 7.92
CA ALA A 87 11.69 -2.49 8.37
C ALA A 87 12.10 -3.05 9.75
N LYS A 88 13.40 -3.26 9.96
CA LYS A 88 13.95 -3.67 11.26
C LYS A 88 13.70 -2.63 12.35
N MET A 89 13.93 -1.34 12.06
CA MET A 89 13.70 -0.25 13.00
C MET A 89 12.23 -0.15 13.43
N LEU A 90 11.31 -0.38 12.48
CA LEU A 90 9.87 -0.37 12.72
C LEU A 90 9.33 -1.67 13.34
N GLY A 91 10.14 -2.72 13.45
CA GLY A 91 9.71 -4.02 13.99
C GLY A 91 8.72 -4.76 13.08
N ILE A 92 8.81 -4.56 11.76
CA ILE A 92 7.89 -5.15 10.77
C ILE A 92 8.66 -5.93 9.70
N SER A 93 7.92 -6.73 8.92
CA SER A 93 8.51 -7.41 7.76
C SER A 93 8.83 -6.42 6.63
N ARG A 94 9.82 -6.76 5.79
CA ARG A 94 10.13 -5.99 4.56
C ARG A 94 8.92 -5.88 3.63
N GLN A 95 8.11 -6.94 3.53
CA GLN A 95 6.92 -6.94 2.69
C GLN A 95 5.88 -5.94 3.19
N THR A 96 5.68 -5.87 4.51
CA THR A 96 4.80 -4.89 5.15
C THR A 96 5.24 -3.47 4.83
N LEU A 97 6.54 -3.18 4.92
CA LEU A 97 7.07 -1.86 4.56
C LEU A 97 6.86 -1.53 3.08
N THR A 98 7.11 -2.47 2.17
CA THR A 98 6.85 -2.28 0.73
C THR A 98 5.39 -1.96 0.47
N ASP A 99 4.48 -2.67 1.14
CA ASP A 99 3.04 -2.39 1.07
C ASP A 99 2.71 -1.00 1.62
N TRP A 100 3.36 -0.56 2.70
CA TRP A 100 3.14 0.77 3.26
C TRP A 100 3.61 1.89 2.34
N ILE A 101 4.75 1.70 1.69
CA ILE A 101 5.26 2.64 0.67
C ILE A 101 4.28 2.71 -0.49
N ARG A 102 3.83 1.57 -1.02
CA ARG A 102 2.85 1.51 -2.11
C ARG A 102 1.51 2.14 -1.74
N LYS A 103 1.09 2.02 -0.48
CA LYS A 103 -0.14 2.62 0.06
C LYS A 103 0.03 4.08 0.50
N GLY A 104 1.24 4.64 0.40
CA GLY A 104 1.52 6.04 0.72
C GLY A 104 1.64 6.37 2.21
N PHE A 105 1.72 5.37 3.10
CA PHE A 105 1.89 5.64 4.54
C PHE A 105 3.28 6.16 4.88
N ILE A 106 4.29 5.68 4.16
CA ILE A 106 5.69 6.11 4.30
C ILE A 106 6.20 6.52 2.93
N THR A 107 6.86 7.67 2.86
CA THR A 107 7.40 8.20 1.60
C THR A 107 8.93 8.08 1.61
N PRO A 108 9.55 7.35 0.66
CA PRO A 108 10.99 7.41 0.47
C PRO A 108 11.40 8.79 -0.05
N VAL A 109 12.60 9.22 0.30
CA VAL A 109 13.19 10.47 -0.18
C VAL A 109 14.42 10.13 -1.00
N LYS A 110 14.64 10.81 -2.13
CA LYS A 110 15.90 10.69 -2.86
C LYS A 110 17.02 11.31 -2.01
N SER A 111 18.09 10.57 -1.80
CA SER A 111 19.26 11.06 -1.07
C SER A 111 19.85 12.28 -1.81
N LYS A 112 20.17 13.31 -1.04
CA LYS A 112 20.87 14.50 -1.55
C LYS A 112 22.36 14.28 -1.66
N ARG A 113 22.89 13.28 -0.95
CA ARG A 113 24.33 13.00 -0.84
C ARG A 113 24.78 11.83 -1.70
N VAL A 114 23.89 10.89 -2.02
CA VAL A 114 24.19 9.71 -2.82
C VAL A 114 23.25 9.63 -4.01
N SER A 115 23.82 9.70 -5.21
CA SER A 115 23.05 9.67 -6.45
C SER A 115 22.27 8.37 -6.60
N ASN A 116 21.03 8.48 -7.11
CA ASN A 116 20.13 7.36 -7.39
C ASN A 116 19.80 6.43 -6.21
N ILE A 117 19.96 6.89 -4.96
CA ILE A 117 19.55 6.12 -3.77
C ILE A 117 18.31 6.74 -3.12
N GLU A 118 17.32 5.90 -2.84
CA GLU A 118 16.22 6.24 -1.93
C GLU A 118 16.65 5.96 -0.48
N THR A 119 16.38 6.92 0.39
CA THR A 119 16.62 6.82 1.83
C THR A 119 15.37 7.24 2.62
N PHE A 120 15.42 7.01 3.93
CA PHE A 120 14.39 7.42 4.88
C PHE A 120 15.01 8.24 5.98
N SER A 121 14.36 9.36 6.33
CA SER A 121 14.69 10.09 7.55
C SER A 121 13.84 9.59 8.72
N THR A 122 14.48 9.28 9.84
CA THR A 122 13.83 8.82 11.07
C THR A 122 12.77 9.81 11.55
N LYS A 123 13.10 11.10 11.53
CA LYS A 123 12.19 12.20 11.91
C LYS A 123 10.99 12.29 10.97
N ALA A 124 11.21 12.15 9.66
CA ALA A 124 10.13 12.22 8.67
C ALA A 124 9.18 11.02 8.81
N VAL A 125 9.73 9.81 8.95
CA VAL A 125 8.95 8.58 9.16
C VAL A 125 8.13 8.68 10.44
N LEU A 126 8.73 9.08 11.56
CA LEU A 126 8.01 9.22 12.83
C LEU A 126 6.87 10.24 12.72
N LYS A 127 7.10 11.37 12.04
CA LYS A 127 6.06 12.38 11.78
C LYS A 127 4.91 11.82 10.95
N GLN A 128 5.20 11.04 9.90
CA GLN A 128 4.18 10.41 9.06
C GLN A 128 3.33 9.41 9.87
N LEU A 129 3.97 8.58 10.68
CA LEU A 129 3.29 7.59 11.53
C LEU A 129 2.41 8.27 12.60
N LYS A 130 2.91 9.31 13.28
CA LYS A 130 2.12 10.06 14.28
C LYS A 130 0.96 10.82 13.66
N ARG A 131 1.13 11.38 12.46
CA ARG A 131 0.03 12.01 11.72
C ARG A 131 -1.06 10.98 11.39
N TYR A 132 -0.66 9.82 10.88
CA TYR A 132 -1.59 8.72 10.60
C TYR A 132 -2.31 8.25 11.88
N GLN A 133 -1.59 8.09 12.98
CA GLN A 133 -2.18 7.77 14.28
C GLN A 133 -3.24 8.80 14.70
N ALA A 134 -2.95 10.11 14.60
CA ALA A 134 -3.89 11.16 14.98
C ALA A 134 -5.16 11.18 14.10
N GLU A 135 -5.02 10.91 12.80
CA GLU A 135 -6.15 10.84 11.84
C GLU A 135 -7.07 9.63 12.09
N HIS A 136 -6.56 8.58 12.76
CA HIS A 136 -7.27 7.32 12.96
C HIS A 136 -7.51 6.93 14.42
N ALA A 137 -7.02 7.71 15.39
CA ALA A 137 -7.24 7.47 16.83
C ALA A 137 -8.68 7.75 17.31
N GLY A 138 -9.53 8.33 16.45
CA GLY A 138 -10.93 8.68 16.76
C GLY A 138 -12.00 7.91 15.98
N LYS A 139 -11.65 6.80 15.33
CA LYS A 139 -12.58 5.91 14.62
C LYS A 139 -12.57 4.52 15.24
#